data_AF-A0A9E5L0N2-F1
#
_entry.id   AF-A0A9E5L0N2-F1
#
_cell.length_a   1.000
_cell.length_b   1.000
_cell.length_c   1.000
_cell.angle_alpha   90.00
_cell.angle_beta   90.00
_cell.angle_gamma   90.00
#
_symmetry.space_group_name_H-M   'P 1'
#
loop_
_entity.id
_entity.type
_entity.pdbx_description
1 polymer ?
#
loop_
_entity_poly.entity_id
_entity_poly.type
_entity_poly.pdbx_seq_one_letter_code
_entity_poly.pdbx_strand_id
1 'polypeptide(L)' 'MKDEIIDLVGVEAIKQYDPSLRLVTYYDKEHNVMYEFLTNNFDFSAKTIADIYKSRRLIEIFFKWIKQNLKIKSFL' A
#
# COMPACT_ATOMS: atom_id res chain seq x y z
N MET A 1 9.55 7.20 -11.68
CA MET A 1 9.48 6.51 -10.39
C MET A 1 10.46 7.22 -9.47
N LYS A 2 10.00 7.63 -8.30
CA LYS A 2 10.79 8.40 -7.33
C LYS A 2 10.79 7.64 -6.00
N ASP A 3 11.89 7.71 -5.27
CA ASP A 3 12.08 7.01 -4.00
C ASP A 3 12.84 7.95 -3.07
N GLU A 4 12.20 8.36 -1.99
CA GLU A 4 12.70 9.39 -1.08
C GLU A 4 12.51 8.96 0.37
N ILE A 5 13.45 9.36 1.22
CA ILE A 5 13.28 9.28 2.68
C ILE A 5 12.76 10.65 3.13
N ILE A 6 11.68 10.66 3.90
CA ILE A 6 11.05 11.85 4.45
C ILE A 6 10.99 11.74 5.97
N ASP A 7 11.11 12.88 6.65
CA ASP A 7 11.00 12.93 8.10
C ASP A 7 9.67 13.58 8.55
N LEU A 8 9.06 13.01 9.58
CA LEU A 8 7.88 13.57 10.22
C LEU A 8 8.26 14.81 11.03
N VAL A 9 7.57 15.93 10.80
CA VAL A 9 7.84 17.22 11.47
C VAL A 9 6.93 17.44 12.70
N GLY A 10 5.87 16.64 12.86
CA GLY A 10 4.90 16.80 13.93
C GLY A 10 5.45 16.39 15.30
N VAL A 11 5.37 17.28 16.29
CA VAL A 11 5.89 17.07 17.66
C VAL A 11 5.34 15.79 18.31
N GLU A 12 4.07 15.47 18.09
CA GLU A 12 3.44 14.25 18.62
C GLU A 12 3.85 12.99 17.83
N ALA A 13 4.05 13.12 16.53
CA ALA A 13 4.44 12.02 15.66
C ALA A 13 5.88 11.56 15.93
N ILE A 14 6.79 12.52 16.14
CA ILE A 14 8.19 12.27 16.51
C ILE A 14 8.30 11.54 17.87
N LYS A 15 7.37 11.80 18.80
CA LYS A 15 7.38 11.13 20.11
C LYS A 15 6.93 9.67 20.06
N GLN A 16 6.07 9.31 19.10
CA GLN A 16 5.40 8.01 19.05
C GLN A 16 5.99 7.05 18.01
N TYR A 17 6.69 7.55 17.00
CA TYR A 17 7.19 6.77 15.87
C TYR A 17 8.62 7.15 15.49
N ASP A 18 9.28 6.28 14.73
CA ASP A 18 10.51 6.63 14.02
C ASP A 18 10.21 7.81 13.07
N PRO A 19 10.93 8.94 13.16
CA PRO A 19 10.67 10.09 12.32
C PRO A 19 10.84 9.78 10.84
N SER A 20 11.70 8.83 10.47
CA SER A 20 12.02 8.56 9.08
C SER A 20 11.06 7.56 8.44
N LEU A 21 10.41 8.01 7.37
CA LEU A 21 9.56 7.21 6.50
C LEU A 21 10.11 7.25 5.08
N ARG A 22 9.63 6.34 4.25
CA ARG A 22 9.95 6.29 2.83
C ARG A 22 8.72 6.64 2.01
N LEU A 23 8.88 7.55 1.07
CA LEU A 23 7.88 7.95 0.10
C LEU A 23 8.28 7.42 -1.28
N VAL A 24 7.44 6.53 -1.82
CA VAL A 24 7.63 5.94 -3.15
C VAL A 24 6.59 6.53 -4.11
N THR A 25 7.05 7.23 -5.14
CA THR A 25 6.18 7.77 -6.20
C THR A 25 6.22 6.88 -7.44
N TYR A 26 5.06 6.41 -7.86
CA TYR A 26 4.86 5.56 -9.04
C TYR A 26 3.91 6.24 -10.03
N TYR A 27 4.34 6.35 -11.28
CA TYR A 27 3.48 6.86 -12.36
C TYR A 27 2.85 5.69 -13.10
N ASP A 28 1.53 5.61 -13.03
CA ASP A 28 0.76 4.65 -13.81
C ASP A 28 0.42 5.25 -15.19
N LYS A 29 1.14 4.76 -16.20
CA LYS A 29 0.95 5.17 -17.60
C LYS A 29 -0.40 4.75 -18.18
N GLU A 30 -0.99 3.67 -17.68
CA GLU A 30 -2.24 3.11 -18.21
C GLU A 30 -3.44 4.01 -17.83
N HIS A 31 -3.44 4.47 -16.59
CA HIS A 31 -4.52 5.30 -16.05
C HIS A 31 -4.16 6.80 -16.03
N ASN A 32 -2.93 7.17 -16.41
CA ASN A 32 -2.40 8.53 -16.33
C ASN A 32 -2.51 9.12 -14.91
N VAL A 33 -2.16 8.33 -13.90
CA VAL A 33 -2.26 8.70 -12.47
C VAL A 33 -0.90 8.60 -11.80
N MET A 34 -0.60 9.58 -10.95
CA MET A 34 0.53 9.54 -10.03
C MET A 34 0.09 8.95 -8.69
N TYR A 35 0.74 7.89 -8.27
CA TYR A 35 0.55 7.26 -6.97
C TYR A 35 1.73 7.58 -6.06
N GLU A 36 1.43 7.87 -4.80
CA GLU A 36 2.42 8.10 -3.74
C GLU A 36 2.15 7.12 -2.61
N PHE A 37 3.16 6.34 -2.25
CA PHE A 37 3.09 5.33 -1.21
C PHE A 37 4.01 5.70 -0.06
N LEU A 38 3.42 5.89 1.12
CA LEU A 38 4.17 6.10 2.35
C LEU A 38 4.38 4.76 3.06
N THR A 39 5.62 4.44 3.41
CA THR A 39 5.98 3.16 4.00
C THR A 39 7.12 3.31 5.00
N ASN A 40 7.09 2.50 6.06
CA ASN A 40 8.20 2.31 7.00
C ASN A 40 9.10 1.13 6.59
N ASN A 41 8.87 0.51 5.43
CA ASN A 41 9.65 -0.62 4.94
C ASN A 41 10.79 -0.13 4.03
N PHE A 42 12.02 -0.30 4.54
CA PHE A 42 13.24 0.06 3.84
C PHE A 42 13.92 -1.14 3.15
N ASP A 43 13.51 -2.37 3.49
CA ASP A 43 14.10 -3.61 2.97
C ASP A 43 13.64 -3.93 1.54
N PHE A 44 12.40 -3.58 1.21
CA PHE A 44 11.82 -3.89 -0.09
C PHE A 44 12.21 -2.86 -1.14
N SER A 45 12.30 -3.28 -2.40
CA SER A 45 12.48 -2.32 -3.48
C SER A 45 11.23 -1.45 -3.63
N ALA A 46 11.40 -0.19 -4.03
CA ALA A 46 10.27 0.70 -4.30
C ALA A 46 9.28 0.11 -5.32
N LYS A 47 9.77 -0.73 -6.25
CA LYS A 47 8.92 -1.42 -7.23
C LYS A 47 8.07 -2.49 -6.55
N THR A 48 8.67 -3.27 -5.66
CA THR A 48 7.95 -4.27 -4.85
C THR A 48 6.86 -3.60 -4.01
N ILE A 49 7.13 -2.42 -3.44
CA ILE A 49 6.13 -1.65 -2.69
C ILE A 49 4.97 -1.25 -3.60
N ALA A 50 5.24 -0.68 -4.77
CA ALA A 50 4.21 -0.34 -5.75
C ALA A 50 3.37 -1.58 -6.18
N ASP A 51 4.02 -2.72 -6.42
CA ASP A 51 3.37 -3.98 -6.81
C ASP A 51 2.47 -4.55 -5.68
N ILE A 52 2.90 -4.42 -4.41
CA ILE A 52 2.08 -4.78 -3.23
C ILE A 52 0.84 -3.88 -3.14
N TYR A 53 1.01 -2.57 -3.30
CA TYR A 53 -0.13 -1.65 -3.26
C TYR A 53 -1.09 -1.85 -4.43
N LYS A 54 -0.60 -2.23 -5.61
CA LYS A 54 -1.45 -2.67 -6.73
C LYS A 54 -2.25 -3.93 -6.36
N SER A 55 -1.61 -4.88 -5.68
CA SER A 55 -2.24 -6.11 -5.20
C SER A 55 -3.31 -5.88 -4.13
N ARG A 56 -3.32 -4.73 -3.44
CA ARG A 56 -4.38 -4.38 -2.48
C ARG A 56 -5.77 -4.40 -3.13
N ARG A 57 -5.92 -3.94 -4.38
CA ARG A 57 -7.21 -4.01 -5.09
C ARG A 57 -7.66 -5.45 -5.37
N LEU A 58 -6.71 -6.36 -5.59
CA LEU A 58 -7.02 -7.78 -5.83
C LEU A 58 -7.67 -8.43 -4.61
N ILE A 59 -7.39 -7.96 -3.39
CA ILE A 59 -8.01 -8.53 -2.18
C ILE A 59 -9.52 -8.30 -2.15
N GLU A 60 -10.00 -7.14 -2.62
CA GLU A 60 -11.43 -6.83 -2.68
C GLU A 60 -12.13 -7.73 -3.70
N ILE A 61 -11.50 -7.93 -4.86
CA ILE A 61 -11.99 -8.81 -5.91
C ILE A 61 -12.02 -10.26 -5.40
N PHE A 62 -10.98 -10.69 -4.70
CA PHE A 62 -10.91 -12.01 -4.08
C PHE A 62 -12.04 -12.23 -3.07
N PHE A 63 -12.26 -11.29 -2.15
CA PHE A 63 -13.36 -11.41 -1.18
C PHE A 63 -14.74 -11.29 -1.82
N LYS A 64 -14.90 -10.47 -2.86
CA LYS A 64 -16.13 -10.43 -3.66
C LYS A 64 -16.38 -11.77 -4.33
N TRP A 65 -15.35 -12.36 -4.94
CA TRP A 65 -15.43 -13.68 -5.55
C TRP A 65 -15.78 -14.76 -4.52
N ILE A 66 -15.14 -14.76 -3.35
CA ILE A 66 -15.46 -15.68 -2.25
C ILE A 66 -16.94 -15.55 -1.90
N LYS A 67 -17.43 -14.36 -1.60
CA LYS A 67 -18.84 -14.16 -1.20
C LYS A 67 -19.84 -14.56 -2.29
N GLN A 68 -19.48 -14.40 -3.57
CA GLN A 68 -20.34 -14.76 -4.69
C GLN A 68 -20.34 -16.26 -5.00
N ASN A 69 -19.20 -16.95 -4.83
CA ASN A 69 -19.03 -18.34 -5.26
C ASN A 69 -19.12 -19.33 -4.09
N LEU A 70 -18.69 -18.94 -2.89
CA LEU A 70 -18.94 -19.69 -1.66
C LEU A 70 -20.31 -19.28 -1.10
N LYS A 71 -21.36 -19.92 -1.60
CA LYS A 71 -22.63 -19.99 -0.87
C LYS A 71 -22.40 -20.89 0.34
N ILE A 72 -22.05 -20.32 1.49
CA ILE A 72 -22.01 -21.05 2.77
C ILE A 72 -23.43 -21.58 3.02
N LYS A 73 -23.63 -22.89 2.80
CA LYS A 73 -24.93 -23.56 2.92
C LYS A 73 -25.19 -24.13 4.32
N SER A 74 -24.28 -23.96 5.27
CA SER A 74 -24.47 -24.48 6.61
C SER A 74 -23.71 -23.61 7.60
N PHE A 75 -24.47 -22.84 8.37
CA PHE A 75 -24.16 -22.66 9.77
C PHE A 75 -24.90 -23.80 10.46
N LEU A 76 -24.13 -24.76 10.99
CA LEU A 76 -24.65 -25.83 11.83
C LEU A 76 -24.63 -25.34 13.28
#